data_AF-A0A9E5HX73-F1
#
_entry.id   AF-A0A9E5HX73-F1
#
_cell.length_a   1.000
_cell.length_b   1.000
_cell.length_c   1.000
_cell.angle_alpha   90.00
_cell.angle_beta   90.00
_cell.angle_gamma   90.00
#
_symmetry.space_group_name_H-M   'P 1'
#
loop_
_entity.id
_entity.type
_entity.pdbx_description
1 polymer ?
#
loop_
_entity_poly.entity_id
_entity_poly.type
_entity_poly.pdbx_seq_one_letter_code
_entity_poly.pdbx_strand_id
1 'polypeptide(L)'
;MLSRSTLKTPIGTLHLISHEHLLLASGFSNFKELSSQLANEDQAREFKDVKRIPIITDLIEDYLNGDLKSLDGISVRQPGERFSQSAWKAMRKVSPGKTISYGELAKRAGSADAVRAAAANGADAIEIGLPFSDPVMDGPMIQLAS
;
A
#
# COMPACT_ATOMS: atom_id res chain seq x y z
N MET A 1 0.70 -10.62 17.83
CA MET A 1 0.72 -11.61 16.73
C MET A 1 0.10 -10.97 15.50
N LEU A 2 0.74 -11.09 14.34
CA LEU A 2 0.24 -10.57 13.08
C LEU A 2 -0.64 -11.60 12.38
N SER A 3 -1.70 -11.15 11.70
CA SER A 3 -2.55 -12.01 10.89
C SER A 3 -2.13 -11.92 9.43
N ARG A 4 -1.93 -13.06 8.78
CA ARG A 4 -1.65 -13.12 7.34
C ARG A 4 -2.72 -13.92 6.62
N SER A 5 -3.14 -13.44 5.47
CA SER A 5 -4.14 -14.11 4.62
C SER A 5 -3.86 -13.84 3.14
N THR A 6 -4.46 -14.66 2.28
CA THR A 6 -4.46 -14.44 0.84
C THR A 6 -5.88 -14.20 0.34
N LEU A 7 -6.03 -13.33 -0.66
CA LEU A 7 -7.28 -13.03 -1.33
C LEU A 7 -7.09 -13.21 -2.83
N LYS A 8 -7.97 -13.97 -3.49
CA LYS A 8 -7.96 -14.08 -4.95
C LYS A 8 -8.58 -12.81 -5.54
N THR A 9 -7.87 -12.18 -6.46
CA THR A 9 -8.35 -11.02 -7.22
C THR A 9 -8.28 -11.32 -8.73
N PRO A 10 -8.93 -10.54 -9.60
CA PRO A 10 -8.86 -10.73 -11.05
C PRO A 10 -7.44 -10.66 -11.64
N ILE A 11 -6.50 -10.01 -10.94
CA ILE A 11 -5.13 -9.79 -11.40
C ILE A 11 -4.09 -10.64 -10.65
N GLY A 12 -4.51 -11.49 -9.72
CA GLY A 12 -3.59 -12.40 -9.01
C GLY A 12 -4.01 -12.68 -7.58
N THR A 13 -3.12 -13.31 -6.82
CA THR A 13 -3.33 -13.55 -5.38
C THR A 13 -2.74 -12.39 -4.58
N LEU A 14 -3.60 -11.61 -3.94
CA LEU A 14 -3.20 -10.53 -3.05
C LEU A 14 -2.87 -11.12 -1.67
N HIS A 15 -1.65 -10.92 -1.20
CA HIS A 15 -1.19 -11.28 0.13
C HIS A 15 -1.43 -10.09 1.06
N LEU A 16 -1.90 -10.36 2.28
CA LEU A 16 -2.24 -9.35 3.27
C LEU A 16 -1.55 -9.68 4.59
N ILE A 17 -0.98 -8.67 5.24
CA ILE A 17 -0.43 -8.75 6.60
C ILE A 17 -1.04 -7.62 7.42
N SER A 18 -1.64 -7.97 8.56
CA SER A 18 -2.31 -7.00 9.44
C SER A 18 -1.97 -7.21 10.91
N HIS A 19 -2.13 -6.13 11.67
CA HIS A 19 -2.24 -6.18 13.12
C HIS A 19 -3.65 -5.72 13.50
N GLU A 20 -4.52 -6.67 13.88
CA GLU A 20 -5.95 -6.43 14.10
C GLU A 20 -6.62 -5.80 12.85
N HIS A 21 -7.09 -4.56 12.95
CA HIS A 21 -7.75 -3.82 11.87
C HIS A 21 -6.78 -2.94 11.06
N LEU A 22 -5.49 -2.96 11.40
CA LEU A 22 -4.45 -2.16 10.76
C LEU A 22 -3.74 -2.98 9.70
N LEU A 23 -3.91 -2.61 8.44
CA LEU A 23 -3.17 -3.21 7.33
C LEU A 23 -1.72 -2.71 7.38
N LEU A 24 -0.79 -3.65 7.53
CA LEU A 24 0.63 -3.37 7.63
C LEU A 24 1.33 -3.56 6.29
N ALA A 25 0.90 -4.50 5.46
CA ALA A 25 1.44 -4.69 4.11
C ALA A 25 0.46 -5.48 3.24
N SER A 26 0.45 -5.19 1.94
CA SER A 26 -0.32 -5.93 0.96
C SER A 26 0.31 -5.92 -0.43
N GLY A 27 0.49 -7.08 -1.06
CA GLY A 27 1.13 -7.16 -2.38
C GLY A 27 0.87 -8.49 -3.09
N PHE A 28 1.33 -8.61 -4.33
CA PHE A 28 1.20 -9.84 -5.12
C PHE A 28 2.39 -10.80 -4.95
N SER A 29 3.51 -10.29 -4.43
CA SER A 29 4.64 -11.06 -3.92
C SER A 29 4.27 -11.96 -2.74
N ASN A 30 5.13 -12.94 -2.49
CA ASN A 30 4.95 -13.89 -1.40
C ASN A 30 5.14 -13.24 -0.01
N PHE A 31 4.70 -13.93 1.05
CA PHE A 31 4.81 -13.42 2.42
C PHE A 31 6.24 -13.12 2.88
N LYS A 32 7.27 -13.78 2.33
CA LYS A 32 8.66 -13.52 2.73
C LYS A 32 9.10 -12.13 2.27
N GLU A 33 8.84 -11.80 1.02
CA GLU A 33 9.10 -10.47 0.45
C GLU A 33 8.27 -9.40 1.15
N LEU A 34 6.96 -9.64 1.31
CA LEU A 34 6.06 -8.69 1.96
C LEU A 34 6.44 -8.43 3.44
N SER A 35 6.89 -9.46 4.16
CA SER A 35 7.34 -9.31 5.55
C SER A 35 8.62 -8.47 5.67
N SER A 36 9.49 -8.49 4.65
CA SER A 36 10.73 -7.69 4.67
C SER A 36 10.50 -6.18 4.58
N GLN A 37 9.30 -5.77 4.12
CA GLN A 37 8.90 -4.38 4.00
C GLN A 37 8.28 -3.82 5.29
N LEU A 38 7.94 -4.68 6.26
CA LEU A 38 7.37 -4.26 7.54
C LEU A 38 8.37 -3.42 8.36
N ALA A 39 7.86 -2.63 9.31
CA ALA A 39 8.70 -1.97 10.29
C ALA A 39 9.50 -2.99 11.12
N ASN A 40 10.69 -2.63 11.58
CA ASN A 40 11.57 -3.53 12.35
C ASN A 40 10.87 -4.15 13.56
N GLU A 41 9.99 -3.39 14.22
CA GLU A 41 9.19 -3.87 15.37
C GLU A 41 8.15 -4.95 15.00
N ASP A 42 7.72 -4.99 13.74
CA ASP A 42 6.72 -5.92 13.23
C ASP A 42 7.35 -7.16 12.61
N GLN A 43 8.55 -7.04 12.04
CA GLN A 43 9.30 -8.16 11.48
C GLN A 43 9.61 -9.25 12.52
N ALA A 44 9.81 -8.85 13.79
CA ALA A 44 10.08 -9.77 14.89
C ALA A 44 8.83 -10.45 15.47
N ARG A 45 7.63 -10.08 15.02
CA ARG A 45 6.37 -10.62 15.56
C ARG A 45 6.05 -11.96 14.93
N GLU A 46 5.41 -12.83 15.71
CA GLU A 46 4.86 -14.08 15.18
C GLU A 46 3.67 -13.82 14.24
N PHE A 47 3.60 -14.63 13.18
CA PHE A 47 2.53 -14.62 12.19
C PHE A 47 1.55 -15.77 12.43
N LYS A 48 0.26 -15.49 12.23
CA LYS A 48 -0.81 -16.47 12.20
C LYS A 48 -1.48 -16.47 10.84
N ASP A 49 -1.54 -17.64 10.22
CA ASP A 49 -2.37 -17.86 9.04
C ASP A 49 -3.84 -17.81 9.42
N VAL A 50 -4.57 -16.91 8.76
CA VAL A 50 -6.02 -16.81 8.86
C VAL A 50 -6.63 -16.90 7.48
N LYS A 51 -7.84 -17.47 7.40
CA LYS A 51 -8.56 -17.56 6.12
C LYS A 51 -9.00 -16.19 5.60
N ARG A 52 -9.25 -15.25 6.50
CA ARG A 52 -9.77 -13.91 6.21
C ARG A 52 -9.34 -12.94 7.32
N ILE A 53 -9.09 -11.69 6.97
CA ILE A 53 -8.90 -10.59 7.91
C ILE A 53 -10.18 -9.73 7.85
N PRO A 54 -11.10 -9.85 8.83
CA PRO A 54 -12.39 -9.15 8.81
C PRO A 54 -12.22 -7.63 8.62
N ILE A 55 -13.23 -6.98 8.02
CA ILE A 55 -13.20 -5.56 7.61
C ILE A 55 -12.25 -5.32 6.43
N ILE A 56 -10.96 -5.67 6.54
CA ILE A 56 -9.99 -5.44 5.45
C ILE A 56 -10.37 -6.26 4.22
N THR A 57 -10.63 -7.55 4.36
CA THR A 57 -11.01 -8.38 3.21
C THR A 57 -12.37 -7.96 2.63
N ASP A 58 -13.32 -7.54 3.48
CA ASP A 58 -14.64 -7.08 3.04
C ASP A 58 -14.52 -5.82 2.18
N LEU A 59 -13.76 -4.82 2.64
CA LEU A 59 -13.55 -3.57 1.89
C LEU A 59 -12.79 -3.80 0.57
N ILE A 60 -11.84 -4.74 0.52
CA ILE A 60 -11.17 -5.07 -0.75
C ILE A 60 -12.14 -5.77 -1.71
N GLU A 61 -13.01 -6.64 -1.23
CA GLU A 61 -14.04 -7.27 -2.08
C GLU A 61 -15.06 -6.24 -2.58
N ASP A 62 -15.48 -5.29 -1.75
CA ASP A 62 -16.36 -4.18 -2.17
C ASP A 62 -15.72 -3.34 -3.29
N TYR A 63 -14.42 -3.05 -3.19
CA TYR A 63 -13.65 -2.40 -4.25
C TYR A 63 -13.68 -3.21 -5.55
N LEU A 64 -13.41 -4.50 -5.47
CA LEU A 64 -13.43 -5.40 -6.64
C LEU A 64 -14.84 -5.52 -7.25
N ASN A 65 -15.89 -5.31 -6.45
CA ASN A 65 -17.28 -5.27 -6.88
C ASN A 65 -17.75 -3.89 -7.37
N GLY A 66 -16.86 -2.89 -7.41
CA GLY A 66 -17.10 -1.59 -8.00
C GLY A 66 -17.34 -0.44 -7.02
N ASP A 67 -17.30 -0.68 -5.71
CA ASP A 67 -17.25 0.41 -4.73
C ASP A 67 -15.83 0.95 -4.59
N LEU A 68 -15.48 1.87 -5.49
CA LEU A 68 -14.14 2.46 -5.56
C LEU A 68 -13.75 3.28 -4.32
N LYS A 69 -14.66 3.53 -3.38
CA LYS A 69 -14.40 4.28 -2.13
C LYS A 69 -14.22 3.39 -0.91
N SER A 70 -14.54 2.10 -1.00
CA SER A 70 -14.42 1.14 0.10
C SER A 70 -13.01 1.11 0.73
N LEU A 71 -11.95 1.27 -0.08
CA LEU A 71 -10.56 1.26 0.38
C LEU A 71 -10.22 2.45 1.30
N ASP A 72 -11.03 3.52 1.31
CA ASP A 72 -10.88 4.62 2.27
C ASP A 72 -11.13 4.18 3.71
N GLY A 73 -11.89 3.10 3.91
CA GLY A 73 -12.15 2.52 5.23
C GLY A 73 -10.98 1.70 5.80
N ILE A 74 -9.96 1.41 4.99
CA ILE A 74 -8.82 0.59 5.43
C ILE A 74 -7.84 1.47 6.21
N SER A 75 -7.66 1.14 7.49
CA SER A 75 -6.61 1.74 8.31
C SER A 75 -5.27 1.13 7.94
N VAL A 76 -4.29 1.98 7.62
CA VAL A 76 -2.96 1.55 7.14
C VAL A 76 -1.85 2.10 8.02
N ARG A 77 -0.75 1.34 8.17
CA ARG A 77 0.49 1.83 8.76
C ARG A 77 1.68 1.39 7.91
N GLN A 78 2.32 2.37 7.30
CA GLN A 78 3.53 2.19 6.52
C GLN A 78 4.68 2.98 7.17
N PRO A 79 5.81 2.36 7.57
CA PRO A 79 7.04 3.08 7.91
C PRO A 79 7.51 3.91 6.72
N GLY A 80 7.97 5.13 6.99
CA GLY A 80 8.50 6.02 5.99
C GLY A 80 8.69 7.43 6.52
N GLU A 81 9.63 8.14 5.93
CA GLU A 81 9.97 9.52 6.28
C GLU A 81 8.80 10.48 6.03
N ARG A 82 8.88 11.70 6.60
CA ARG A 82 7.83 12.72 6.50
C ARG A 82 7.36 12.94 5.06
N PHE A 83 8.29 12.89 4.10
CA PHE A 83 7.97 13.05 2.69
C PHE A 83 7.11 11.89 2.16
N SER A 84 7.52 10.64 2.37
CA SER A 84 6.77 9.46 1.92
C SER A 84 5.37 9.44 2.52
N GLN A 85 5.24 9.75 3.82
CA GLN A 85 3.94 9.92 4.48
C GLN A 85 3.06 10.99 3.82
N SER A 86 3.68 12.09 3.38
CA SER A 86 2.96 13.19 2.72
C SER A 86 2.57 12.82 1.28
N ALA A 87 3.41 12.06 0.58
CA ALA A 87 3.12 11.52 -0.75
C ALA A 87 1.96 10.52 -0.71
N TRP A 88 1.98 9.52 0.19
CA TRP A 88 0.88 8.57 0.38
C TRP A 88 -0.44 9.26 0.74
N LYS A 89 -0.41 10.24 1.64
CA LYS A 89 -1.59 11.07 1.95
C LYS A 89 -2.11 11.85 0.75
N ALA A 90 -1.24 12.27 -0.17
CA ALA A 90 -1.64 12.98 -1.38
C ALA A 90 -2.20 12.04 -2.45
N MET A 91 -1.62 10.84 -2.59
CA MET A 91 -2.07 9.80 -3.51
C MET A 91 -3.45 9.25 -3.13
N ARG A 92 -3.70 8.98 -1.85
CA ARG A 92 -5.05 8.58 -1.35
C ARG A 92 -6.16 9.61 -1.59
N LYS A 93 -5.81 10.87 -1.90
CA LYS A 93 -6.81 11.92 -2.23
C LYS A 93 -7.13 11.99 -3.72
N VAL A 94 -6.42 11.23 -4.56
CA VAL A 94 -6.70 11.16 -5.99
C VAL A 94 -7.98 10.35 -6.18
N SER A 95 -8.99 10.95 -6.80
CA SER A 95 -10.26 10.25 -7.03
C SER A 95 -10.04 9.07 -7.98
N PRO A 96 -10.79 7.96 -7.81
CA PRO A 96 -10.73 6.83 -8.71
C PRO A 96 -10.93 7.24 -10.18
N GLY A 97 -10.11 6.69 -11.08
CA GLY A 97 -10.12 7.03 -12.51
C GLY A 97 -9.52 8.40 -12.86
N LYS A 98 -8.89 9.09 -11.90
CA LYS A 98 -8.09 10.29 -12.14
C LYS A 98 -6.61 10.00 -11.96
N THR A 99 -5.79 10.75 -12.68
CA THR A 99 -4.34 10.73 -12.55
C THR A 99 -3.84 12.12 -12.16
N ILE A 100 -2.72 12.17 -11.46
CA ILE A 100 -1.97 13.40 -11.21
C ILE A 100 -0.55 13.21 -11.76
N SER A 101 0.08 14.30 -12.21
CA SER A 101 1.48 14.23 -12.62
C SER A 101 2.39 14.13 -11.40
N TYR A 102 3.60 13.61 -11.59
CA TYR A 102 4.64 13.66 -10.56
C TYR A 102 4.89 15.10 -10.06
N GLY A 103 4.84 16.10 -10.94
CA GLY A 103 4.97 17.50 -10.53
C GLY A 103 3.85 17.95 -9.59
N GLU A 104 2.63 17.48 -9.81
CA GLU A 104 1.48 17.75 -8.94
C GLU A 104 1.60 17.00 -7.60
N LEU A 105 2.04 15.73 -7.63
CA LEU A 105 2.33 14.96 -6.42
C LEU A 105 3.42 15.66 -5.58
N ALA A 106 4.47 16.19 -6.21
CA ALA A 106 5.56 16.92 -5.54
C ALA A 106 5.05 18.16 -4.81
N LYS A 107 4.17 18.92 -5.45
CA LYS A 107 3.55 20.10 -4.84
C LYS A 107 2.71 19.71 -3.64
N ARG A 108 1.95 18.62 -3.72
CA ARG A 108 1.09 18.14 -2.62
C ARG A 108 1.89 17.52 -1.48
N ALA A 109 2.98 16.81 -1.78
CA ALA A 109 3.85 16.15 -0.81
C ALA A 109 4.88 17.10 -0.17
N GLY A 110 5.13 18.27 -0.76
CA GLY A 110 6.00 19.30 -0.22
C GLY A 110 7.50 19.12 -0.54
N SER A 111 7.87 18.22 -1.46
CA SER A 111 9.25 18.09 -1.94
C SER A 111 9.31 17.71 -3.42
N ALA A 112 9.84 18.62 -4.23
CA ALA A 112 10.04 18.39 -5.66
C ALA A 112 11.13 17.34 -5.92
N ASP A 113 12.21 17.36 -5.14
CA ASP A 113 13.37 16.50 -5.37
C ASP A 113 13.07 15.04 -5.03
N ALA A 114 12.31 14.79 -3.96
CA ALA A 114 11.96 13.44 -3.57
C ALA A 114 10.94 12.79 -4.52
N VAL A 115 9.99 13.56 -5.10
CA VAL A 115 9.13 13.00 -6.17
C VAL A 115 9.89 12.83 -7.48
N ARG A 116 10.83 13.73 -7.83
CA ARG A 116 11.68 13.52 -9.01
C ARG A 116 12.55 12.28 -8.85
N ALA A 117 13.09 12.03 -7.66
CA ALA A 117 13.81 10.81 -7.35
C ALA A 117 12.89 9.59 -7.51
N ALA A 118 11.68 9.61 -6.94
CA ALA A 118 10.71 8.53 -7.12
C ALA A 118 10.39 8.27 -8.62
N ALA A 119 10.11 9.33 -9.38
CA ALA A 119 9.79 9.25 -10.81
C ALA A 119 10.96 8.74 -11.66
N ALA A 120 12.18 9.25 -11.41
CA ALA A 120 13.39 8.83 -12.12
C ALA A 120 13.75 7.36 -11.82
N ASN A 121 13.30 6.84 -10.69
CA ASN A 121 13.48 5.45 -10.30
C ASN A 121 12.26 4.57 -10.66
N GLY A 122 11.26 5.08 -11.41
CA GLY A 122 10.16 4.26 -11.92
C GLY A 122 9.09 3.91 -10.87
N ALA A 123 8.90 4.74 -9.84
CA ALA A 123 7.70 4.69 -9.01
C ALA A 123 6.47 5.02 -9.86
N ASP A 124 5.46 4.16 -9.90
CA ASP A 124 4.19 4.44 -10.58
C ASP A 124 3.22 5.12 -9.62
N ALA A 125 2.55 6.19 -10.06
CA ALA A 125 1.64 6.97 -9.20
C ALA A 125 0.26 6.31 -9.01
N ILE A 126 0.12 5.01 -9.30
CA ILE A 126 -1.14 4.27 -9.20
C ILE A 126 -1.19 3.56 -7.83
N GLU A 127 -1.37 4.33 -6.76
CA GLU A 127 -1.61 3.77 -5.44
C GLU A 127 -3.06 3.32 -5.33
N ILE A 128 -3.32 2.03 -5.08
CA ILE A 128 -4.68 1.50 -4.83
C ILE A 128 -5.15 1.85 -3.40
N GLY A 129 -4.41 2.66 -2.65
CA GLY A 129 -4.74 3.01 -1.26
C GLY A 129 -4.53 1.85 -0.29
N LEU A 130 -3.66 0.91 -0.63
CA LEU A 130 -3.20 -0.14 0.27
C LEU A 130 -1.71 0.07 0.57
N PRO A 131 -1.24 -0.19 1.80
CA PRO A 131 0.15 0.01 2.17
C PRO A 131 1.01 -1.09 1.54
N PHE A 132 2.18 -0.70 1.04
CA PHE A 132 3.16 -1.60 0.45
C PHE A 132 2.66 -2.41 -0.73
N SER A 133 1.91 -1.76 -1.60
CA SER A 133 1.51 -2.31 -2.87
C SER A 133 2.79 -2.67 -3.66
N ASP A 134 2.82 -3.89 -4.18
CA ASP A 134 3.99 -4.51 -4.82
C ASP A 134 4.57 -3.60 -5.92
N PRO A 135 5.86 -3.68 -6.31
CA PRO A 135 6.37 -3.08 -7.53
C PRO A 135 5.47 -3.18 -8.76
N VAL A 136 4.70 -4.26 -8.87
CA VAL A 136 3.73 -4.47 -9.96
C VAL A 136 2.55 -3.47 -9.90
N MET A 137 2.24 -2.89 -8.74
CA MET A 137 1.11 -2.00 -8.48
C MET A 137 1.58 -0.55 -8.15
N ASP A 138 2.64 -0.35 -7.37
CA ASP A 138 3.21 0.98 -7.02
C ASP A 138 4.53 1.33 -7.76
N GLY A 139 5.13 0.38 -8.49
CA GLY A 139 6.54 0.48 -8.91
C GLY A 139 7.50 0.20 -7.73
N PRO A 140 8.70 -0.37 -7.96
CA PRO A 140 9.56 -0.89 -6.88
C PRO A 140 10.07 0.16 -5.88
N MET A 141 9.90 1.45 -6.15
CA MET A 141 10.77 2.49 -5.59
C MET A 141 10.08 3.56 -4.73
N ILE A 142 8.74 3.58 -4.61
CA ILE A 142 8.08 4.46 -3.63
C ILE A 142 8.57 4.16 -2.20
N GLN A 143 8.85 2.89 -1.93
CA GLN A 143 9.37 2.41 -0.66
C GLN A 143 10.87 2.74 -0.46
N LEU A 144 11.60 3.04 -1.54
CA LEU A 144 13.04 3.30 -1.54
C LEU A 144 13.38 4.79 -1.70
N ALA A 145 12.39 5.64 -1.92
CA ALA A 145 12.54 7.10 -2.03
C ALA A 145 12.63 7.84 -0.68
N SER A 146 12.85 7.11 0.42
CA SER A 146 13.09 7.62 1.77
C SER A 146 14.50 8.18 1.95
#